data_AF-A0A947JAJ0-F1
#
_entry.id   AF-A0A947JAJ0-F1
#
_cell.length_a   1.000
_cell.length_b   1.000
_cell.length_c   1.000
_cell.angle_alpha   90.00
_cell.angle_beta   90.00
_cell.angle_gamma   90.00
#
_symmetry.space_group_name_H-M   'P 1'
#
loop_
_entity.id
_entity.type
_entity.pdbx_description
1 polymer ?
#
loop_
_entity_poly.entity_id
_entity_poly.type
_entity_poly.pdbx_seq_one_letter_code
_entity_poly.pdbx_strand_id
1 'polypeptide(L)'
;MEKQQIRELTLQVLQKNPQTHVHMIENEIRQLTNEYDRHDTLALQEVVWDLLVQGVLAPGKNSLNLNLPFVHVTEYGACCLD
;
A
#
# COMPACT_ATOMS: atom_id res chain seq x y z
N MET A 1 8.31 -13.54 0.53
CA MET A 1 7.20 -13.66 1.49
C MET A 1 5.92 -14.11 0.76
N GLU A 2 4.96 -14.69 1.49
CA GLU A 2 3.65 -15.00 0.90
C GLU A 2 2.85 -13.71 0.64
N LYS A 3 2.07 -13.66 -0.45
CA LYS A 3 1.28 -12.47 -0.83
C LYS A 3 0.35 -12.00 0.31
N GLN A 4 -0.20 -12.94 1.07
CA GLN A 4 -1.08 -12.64 2.21
C GLN A 4 -0.34 -11.89 3.32
N GLN A 5 0.92 -12.25 3.62
CA GLN A 5 1.72 -11.54 4.63
C GLN A 5 2.07 -10.12 4.17
N ILE A 6 2.40 -9.96 2.89
CA ILE A 6 2.65 -8.63 2.30
C ILE A 6 1.38 -7.77 2.36
N ARG A 7 0.21 -8.36 2.10
CA ARG A 7 -1.08 -7.68 2.25
C ARG A 7 -1.29 -7.18 3.68
N GLU A 8 -1.08 -8.04 4.68
CA GLU A 8 -1.24 -7.66 6.09
C GLU A 8 -0.29 -6.53 6.50
N LEU A 9 0.98 -6.60 6.10
CA LEU A 9 1.95 -5.53 6.36
C LEU A 9 1.60 -4.23 5.63
N THR A 10 1.09 -4.33 4.39
CA THR A 10 0.60 -3.17 3.63
C THR A 10 -0.54 -2.49 4.36
N LEU A 11 -1.52 -3.25 4.88
CA LEU A 11 -2.64 -2.67 5.64
C LEU A 11 -2.17 -2.01 6.94
N GLN A 12 -1.19 -2.60 7.65
CA GLN A 12 -0.59 -1.99 8.84
C GLN A 12 0.11 -0.65 8.54
N VAL A 13 0.80 -0.56 7.40
CA VAL A 13 1.41 0.69 6.94
C VAL A 13 0.32 1.73 6.63
N LEU A 14 -0.72 1.35 5.90
CA LEU A 14 -1.81 2.23 5.52
C LEU A 14 -2.66 2.69 6.72
N GLN A 15 -2.76 1.91 7.78
CA GLN A 15 -3.38 2.35 9.05
C GLN A 15 -2.61 3.51 9.70
N LYS A 16 -1.26 3.48 9.63
CA LYS A 16 -0.41 4.54 10.20
C LYS A 16 -0.32 5.76 9.28
N ASN A 17 -0.19 5.50 7.98
CA ASN A 17 -0.01 6.50 6.93
C ASN A 17 -1.08 6.30 5.85
N PRO A 18 -2.33 6.79 6.08
CA PRO A 18 -3.46 6.56 5.18
C PRO A 18 -3.34 7.27 3.84
N GLN A 19 -2.35 8.13 3.66
CA GLN A 19 -2.07 8.84 2.42
C GLN A 19 -0.56 8.86 2.19
N THR A 20 -0.09 8.19 1.13
CA THR A 20 1.35 8.00 0.92
C THR A 20 1.69 7.62 -0.52
N HIS A 21 2.98 7.57 -0.82
CA HIS A 21 3.50 7.02 -2.08
C HIS A 21 3.68 5.50 -1.96
N VAL A 22 3.43 4.77 -3.05
CA VAL A 22 3.62 3.31 -3.09
C VAL A 22 5.05 2.89 -2.71
N HIS A 23 6.07 3.65 -3.12
CA HIS A 23 7.45 3.36 -2.72
C HIS A 23 7.70 3.57 -1.20
N MET A 24 6.92 4.44 -0.54
CA MET A 24 7.02 4.62 0.91
C MET A 24 6.41 3.43 1.64
N ILE A 25 5.34 2.84 1.09
CA ILE A 25 4.78 1.58 1.60
C ILE A 25 5.84 0.50 1.60
N GLU A 26 6.56 0.32 0.48
CA GLU A 26 7.66 -0.65 0.39
C GLU A 26 8.75 -0.38 1.44
N ASN A 27 9.17 0.88 1.58
CA ASN A 27 10.19 1.26 2.54
C ASN A 27 9.78 0.96 3.99
N GLU A 28 8.52 1.21 4.34
CA GLU A 28 8.00 0.93 5.68
C GLU A 28 7.89 -0.58 5.93
N ILE A 29 7.43 -1.36 4.95
CA ILE A 29 7.41 -2.84 5.07
C ILE A 29 8.82 -3.38 5.33
N ARG A 30 9.83 -2.89 4.59
CA ARG A 30 11.25 -3.25 4.80
C ARG A 30 11.78 -2.85 6.19
N GLN A 31 11.17 -1.86 6.85
CA GLN A 31 11.52 -1.49 8.23
C GLN A 31 10.79 -2.37 9.27
N LEU A 32 9.61 -2.90 8.92
CA LEU A 32 8.80 -3.74 9.81
C LEU A 32 9.28 -5.20 9.84
N THR A 33 9.92 -5.69 8.77
CA THR A 33 10.42 -7.06 8.68
C THR A 33 11.74 -7.17 7.92
N ASN A 34 12.61 -8.08 8.38
CA ASN A 34 13.86 -8.42 7.71
C ASN A 34 13.68 -9.49 6.61
N GLU A 35 12.48 -10.03 6.46
CA GLU A 35 12.17 -11.11 5.50
C GLU A 35 11.81 -10.58 4.11
N TYR A 36 11.61 -9.27 3.98
CA TYR A 36 11.23 -8.65 2.71
C TYR A 36 12.43 -8.58 1.76
N ASP A 37 12.33 -9.26 0.62
CA ASP A 37 13.38 -9.29 -0.39
C ASP A 37 13.02 -8.49 -1.66
N ARG A 38 13.82 -8.60 -2.71
CA ARG A 38 13.58 -7.90 -3.99
C ARG A 38 12.47 -8.54 -4.84
N HIS A 39 12.18 -9.81 -4.64
CA HIS A 39 11.16 -10.56 -5.38
C HIS A 39 9.76 -10.23 -4.85
N ASP A 40 9.67 -9.83 -3.57
CA ASP A 40 8.43 -9.38 -2.92
C ASP A 40 7.85 -8.09 -3.51
N THR A 41 8.65 -7.28 -4.20
CA THR A 41 8.19 -6.04 -4.86
C THR A 41 7.06 -6.31 -5.85
N LEU A 42 7.07 -7.42 -6.59
CA LEU A 42 5.98 -7.76 -7.51
C LEU A 42 4.68 -8.07 -6.75
N ALA A 43 4.76 -8.86 -5.68
CA ALA A 43 3.61 -9.19 -4.85
C ALA A 43 3.04 -7.95 -4.14
N LEU A 44 3.89 -7.01 -3.70
CA LEU A 44 3.45 -5.71 -3.19
C LEU A 44 2.69 -4.91 -4.25
N GLN A 45 3.20 -4.84 -5.48
CA GLN A 45 2.50 -4.15 -6.57
C GLN A 45 1.12 -4.78 -6.84
N GLU A 46 1.03 -6.10 -6.88
CA GLU A 46 -0.25 -6.80 -7.01
C GLU A 46 -1.21 -6.47 -5.87
N VAL A 47 -0.73 -6.46 -4.62
CA VAL A 47 -1.55 -6.08 -3.46
C VAL A 47 -2.07 -4.66 -3.59
N VAL A 48 -1.24 -3.70 -4.00
CA VAL A 48 -1.66 -2.31 -4.21
C VAL A 48 -2.72 -2.22 -5.30
N TRP A 49 -2.56 -2.95 -6.41
CA TRP A 49 -3.56 -3.02 -7.48
C TRP A 49 -4.87 -3.64 -6.99
N ASP A 50 -4.82 -4.74 -6.25
CA ASP A 50 -6.00 -5.38 -5.67
C ASP A 50 -6.75 -4.39 -4.76
N LEU A 51 -6.05 -3.64 -3.92
CA LEU A 51 -6.66 -2.64 -3.02
C LEU A 51 -7.26 -1.45 -3.76
N LEU A 52 -6.66 -1.02 -4.89
CA LEU A 52 -7.22 0.00 -5.76
C LEU A 52 -8.51 -0.48 -6.44
N VAL A 53 -8.51 -1.70 -6.98
CA VAL A 53 -9.69 -2.30 -7.64
C VAL A 53 -10.81 -2.55 -6.63
N GLN A 54 -10.48 -2.95 -5.41
CA GLN A 54 -11.45 -3.14 -4.31
C GLN A 54 -12.00 -1.81 -3.77
N GLY A 55 -11.44 -0.67 -4.17
CA GLY A 55 -11.84 0.65 -3.68
C GLY A 55 -11.38 0.95 -2.25
N VAL A 56 -10.49 0.13 -1.67
CA VAL A 56 -9.86 0.40 -0.37
C VAL A 56 -8.88 1.56 -0.51
N LEU A 57 -8.13 1.57 -1.60
CA LEU A 57 -7.29 2.68 -2.01
C LEU A 57 -7.93 3.42 -3.18
N ALA A 58 -7.68 4.72 -3.25
CA ALA A 58 -7.90 5.50 -4.44
C ALA A 58 -6.61 6.22 -4.85
N PRO A 59 -6.38 6.43 -6.15
CA PRO A 59 -5.35 7.34 -6.63
C PRO A 59 -5.49 8.70 -5.94
N GLY A 60 -4.43 9.15 -5.28
CA GLY A 60 -4.42 10.47 -4.68
C GLY A 60 -4.11 11.55 -5.70
N LYS A 61 -4.68 12.73 -5.51
CA LYS A 61 -4.34 13.92 -6.29
C LYS A 61 -3.11 14.58 -5.68
N ASN A 62 -1.94 14.32 -6.23
CA ASN A 62 -0.78 15.18 -5.98
C ASN A 62 -0.80 16.31 -7.01
N SER A 63 -1.04 17.55 -6.59
CA SER A 63 -1.05 18.72 -7.48
C SER A 63 0.31 18.98 -8.14
N LEU A 64 1.39 18.38 -7.64
CA LEU A 64 2.75 18.48 -8.14
C LEU A 64 3.20 17.27 -8.98
N ASN A 65 2.41 16.18 -9.04
CA ASN A 65 2.71 15.01 -9.87
C ASN A 65 1.41 14.31 -10.33
N LEU A 66 1.12 14.43 -11.63
CA LEU A 66 -0.06 13.84 -12.27
C LEU A 66 0.12 12.35 -12.61
N ASN A 67 1.33 11.80 -12.48
CA ASN A 67 1.56 10.36 -12.66
C ASN A 67 1.22 9.64 -11.36
N LEU A 68 0.56 8.48 -11.48
CA LEU A 68 0.32 7.57 -10.37
C LEU A 68 1.66 7.08 -9.80
N PRO A 69 2.01 7.46 -8.55
CA PRO A 69 2.25 6.42 -7.55
C PRO A 69 1.79 6.84 -6.14
N PHE A 70 0.88 7.82 -6.06
CA PHE A 70 0.35 8.33 -4.82
C PHE A 70 -1.06 7.78 -4.58
N VAL A 71 -1.30 7.26 -3.39
CA VAL A 71 -2.56 6.62 -3.01
C VAL A 71 -3.04 7.16 -1.67
N HIS A 72 -4.34 7.10 -1.46
CA HIS A 72 -4.95 7.34 -0.16
C HIS A 72 -6.00 6.28 0.14
N VAL A 73 -6.18 5.96 1.42
CA VAL A 73 -7.27 5.14 1.92
C VAL A 73 -8.58 5.90 1.74
N THR A 74 -9.57 5.24 1.16
CA THR A 74 -10.92 5.81 0.96
C THR A 74 -11.74 5.72 2.25
N GLU A 75 -12.89 6.40 2.30
CA GLU A 75 -13.85 6.21 3.40
C GLU A 75 -14.26 4.75 3.57
N TYR A 76 -14.49 4.04 2.46
CA TYR A 76 -14.76 2.59 2.47
C TYR A 76 -13.57 1.79 3.00
N GLY A 77 -12.36 2.12 2.56
CA GLY A 77 -11.13 1.47 3.00
C GLY A 77 -10.88 1.64 4.50
N ALA A 78 -11.17 2.81 5.06
CA ALA A 78 -11.06 3.06 6.50
C ALA A 78 -11.94 2.08 7.31
N CYS A 79 -13.18 1.84 6.88
CA CYS A 79 -14.05 0.84 7.52
C CYS A 79 -13.53 -0.61 7.42
N CYS A 80 -12.66 -0.92 6.46
CA CYS A 80 -12.01 -2.23 6.35
C CYS A 80 -10.70 -2.35 7.14
N LEU A 81 -10.14 -1.22 7.58
CA LEU A 81 -8.90 -1.15 8.35
C LEU A 81 -9.14 -1.10 9.87
N ASP A 82 -10.34 -0.73 10.31
CA ASP A 82 -10.80 -0.82 11.71
C ASP A 82 -11.05 -2.28 12.16
#